data_AF-Q967R2-F1
#
_entry.id   AF-Q967R2-F1
#
_cell.length_a   1.000
_cell.length_b   1.000
_cell.length_c   1.000
_cell.angle_alpha   90.00
_cell.angle_beta   90.00
_cell.angle_gamma   90.00
#
_symmetry.space_group_name_H-M   'P 1'
#
loop_
_entity.id
_entity.type
_entity.pdbx_description
1 polymer ?
#
loop_
_entity_poly.entity_id
_entity_poly.type
_entity_poly.pdbx_seq_one_letter_code
_entity_poly.pdbx_strand_id
1 'polypeptide(L)'
;LELETNSDLKAQLRELNITAAKEIEVGGGRKAIIIFVPVPRLKSFQKIQVRLVRELEKKFSGKHVVFIAQRRILPKPTRKSRTKNKQKRPRSRTLTAVHDAILEDLVFPSEIVGKRIRVKLDGSRLIKVHLDKAQQNNVEHKVVTFSGVYKKLTG
;
A
#
# COMPACT_ATOMS: atom_id res chain seq x y z
N LEU A 1 13.17 7.21 15.74
CA LEU A 1 14.27 7.82 16.50
C LEU A 1 15.49 8.17 15.65
N GLU A 2 16.30 7.24 15.12
CA GLU A 2 17.53 7.65 14.41
C GLU A 2 17.32 8.53 13.16
N LEU A 3 16.21 8.33 12.44
CA LEU A 3 15.88 9.18 11.29
C LEU A 3 15.38 10.57 11.72
N GLU A 4 14.85 10.70 12.92
CA GLU A 4 14.41 11.98 13.50
C GLU A 4 15.58 12.77 14.06
N THR A 5 16.73 12.14 14.34
CA THR A 5 17.90 12.82 14.90
C THR A 5 18.87 13.31 13.83
N ASN A 6 19.01 12.58 12.72
CA ASN A 6 20.13 12.74 11.76
C ASN A 6 19.74 13.23 10.36
N SER A 7 18.49 13.65 10.12
CA SER A 7 18.06 14.07 8.78
C SER A 7 17.34 15.41 8.77
N ASP A 8 17.40 16.11 7.64
CA ASP A 8 16.60 17.30 7.34
C ASP A 8 15.08 17.02 7.39
N LEU A 9 14.69 15.74 7.46
CA LEU A 9 13.30 15.28 7.59
C LEU A 9 12.79 15.35 9.03
N LYS A 10 13.63 15.71 10.02
CA LYS A 10 13.27 15.77 11.45
C LYS A 10 11.98 16.55 11.72
N ALA A 11 11.83 17.72 11.11
CA ALA A 11 10.65 18.56 11.31
C ALA A 11 9.37 17.89 10.77
N GLN A 12 9.48 17.19 9.63
CA GLN A 12 8.36 16.52 8.98
C GLN A 12 8.01 15.19 9.66
N LEU A 13 9.00 14.47 10.20
CA LEU A 13 8.80 13.16 10.84
C LEU A 13 8.19 13.26 12.24
N ARG A 14 8.40 14.37 12.96
CA ARG A 14 7.96 14.53 14.37
C ARG A 14 6.46 14.34 14.57
N GLU A 15 5.63 14.72 13.59
CA GLU A 15 4.17 14.58 13.66
C GLU A 15 3.64 13.31 12.99
N LEU A 16 4.52 12.53 12.35
CA LEU A 16 4.16 11.36 11.59
C LEU A 16 4.34 10.10 12.41
N ASN A 17 3.24 9.41 12.67
CA ASN A 17 3.23 8.13 13.33
C ASN A 17 2.83 6.99 12.37
N ILE A 18 3.35 5.81 12.66
CA ILE A 18 2.95 4.56 12.01
C ILE A 18 1.96 3.82 12.90
N THR A 19 1.08 3.01 12.30
CA THR A 19 0.14 2.15 13.03
C THR A 19 0.71 0.76 13.29
N ALA A 20 1.39 0.20 12.29
CA ALA A 20 2.00 -1.12 12.37
C ALA A 20 3.09 -1.24 11.30
N ALA A 21 3.97 -2.23 11.46
CA ALA A 21 4.88 -2.66 10.41
C ALA A 21 4.82 -4.19 10.31
N LYS A 22 4.93 -4.72 9.10
CA LYS A 22 4.91 -6.16 8.84
C LYS A 22 5.94 -6.51 7.79
N GLU A 23 6.79 -7.47 8.09
CA GLU A 23 7.66 -8.08 7.10
C GLU A 23 6.93 -9.23 6.41
N ILE A 24 7.02 -9.30 5.08
CA ILE A 24 6.44 -10.37 4.28
C ILE A 24 7.47 -10.94 3.31
N GLU A 25 7.35 -12.22 3.05
CA GLU A 25 8.11 -12.88 1.98
C GLU A 25 7.44 -12.57 0.64
N VAL A 26 8.25 -12.08 -0.30
CA VAL A 26 7.88 -11.81 -1.68
C VAL A 26 8.62 -12.79 -2.60
N GLY A 27 8.16 -12.91 -3.84
CA GLY A 27 8.70 -13.91 -4.79
C GLY A 27 10.22 -13.85 -4.92
N GLY A 28 10.85 -15.02 -5.10
CA GLY A 28 12.29 -15.14 -5.29
C GLY A 28 13.11 -15.07 -4.00
N GLY A 29 12.54 -15.45 -2.84
CA GLY A 29 13.26 -15.50 -1.56
C GLY A 29 13.57 -14.15 -0.94
N ARG A 30 13.06 -13.06 -1.52
CA ARG A 30 13.23 -11.69 -1.01
C ARG A 30 12.18 -11.39 0.05
N LYS A 31 12.50 -10.51 0.99
CA LYS A 31 11.55 -10.00 1.99
C LYS A 31 11.25 -8.52 1.71
N ALA A 32 10.01 -8.13 1.96
CA ALA A 32 9.55 -6.75 1.83
C ALA A 32 8.93 -6.29 3.14
N ILE A 33 9.13 -5.02 3.49
CA ILE A 33 8.61 -4.41 4.70
C ILE A 33 7.43 -3.53 4.33
N ILE A 34 6.27 -3.83 4.91
CA ILE A 34 5.05 -3.05 4.78
C ILE A 34 4.94 -2.18 6.03
N ILE A 35 4.82 -0.88 5.86
CA ILE A 35 4.57 0.06 6.94
C ILE A 35 3.13 0.58 6.80
N PHE A 36 2.32 0.30 7.81
CA PHE A 36 0.94 0.75 7.87
C PHE A 36 0.86 2.16 8.46
N VAL A 37 0.28 3.08 7.71
CA VAL A 37 0.16 4.50 8.06
C VAL A 37 -1.31 4.84 8.34
N PRO A 38 -1.63 5.69 9.33
CA PRO A 38 -3.00 6.19 9.50
C PRO A 38 -3.46 6.93 8.24
N VAL A 39 -4.68 6.64 7.76
CA VAL A 39 -5.25 7.28 6.54
C VAL A 39 -5.12 8.81 6.53
N PRO A 40 -5.37 9.55 7.63
CA PRO A 40 -5.25 11.01 7.62
C PRO A 40 -3.81 11.51 7.38
N ARG A 41 -2.80 10.73 7.75
CA ARG A 41 -1.38 11.10 7.65
C ARG A 41 -0.75 10.67 6.33
N LEU A 42 -1.42 9.83 5.54
CA LEU A 42 -0.87 9.26 4.30
C LEU A 42 -0.39 10.33 3.31
N LYS A 43 -1.16 11.40 3.09
CA LYS A 43 -0.76 12.48 2.17
C LYS A 43 0.51 13.20 2.63
N SER A 44 0.71 13.33 3.94
CA SER A 44 1.95 13.90 4.50
C SER A 44 3.14 12.97 4.30
N PHE A 45 2.94 11.65 4.45
CA PHE A 45 3.96 10.66 4.11
C PHE A 45 4.32 10.71 2.62
N GLN A 46 3.35 10.79 1.72
CA GLN A 46 3.60 10.84 0.26
C GLN A 46 4.55 11.97 -0.15
N LYS A 47 4.46 13.15 0.49
CA LYS A 47 5.37 14.28 0.21
C LYS A 47 6.84 13.94 0.44
N ILE A 48 7.14 13.09 1.42
CA ILE A 48 8.51 12.71 1.81
C ILE A 48 8.86 11.28 1.40
N GLN A 49 7.90 10.53 0.85
CA GLN A 49 7.97 9.07 0.70
C GLN A 49 9.13 8.63 -0.18
N VAL A 50 9.44 9.34 -1.28
CA VAL A 50 10.56 8.96 -2.16
C VAL A 50 11.91 8.99 -1.41
N ARG A 51 12.14 10.02 -0.59
CA ARG A 51 13.37 10.15 0.22
C ARG A 51 13.36 9.15 1.37
N LEU A 52 12.24 9.06 2.09
CA LEU A 52 12.09 8.19 3.25
C LEU A 52 12.26 6.71 2.89
N VAL A 53 11.67 6.26 1.77
CA VAL A 53 11.85 4.88 1.27
C VAL A 53 13.32 4.61 0.99
N ARG A 54 14.04 5.53 0.33
CA ARG A 54 15.46 5.33 0.02
C ARG A 54 16.31 5.18 1.28
N GLU A 55 16.07 6.01 2.30
CA GLU A 55 16.79 5.92 3.58
C GLU A 55 16.49 4.61 4.32
N LEU A 56 15.22 4.20 4.33
CA LEU A 56 14.82 2.94 4.96
C LEU A 56 15.39 1.73 4.22
N GLU A 57 15.31 1.70 2.89
CA GLU A 57 15.87 0.61 2.08
C GLU A 57 17.39 0.49 2.27
N LYS A 58 18.10 1.63 2.38
CA LYS A 58 19.54 1.62 2.71
C LYS A 58 19.81 1.01 4.09
N LYS A 59 18.99 1.33 5.10
CA LYS A 59 19.12 0.78 6.46
C LYS A 59 18.76 -0.70 6.54
N PHE A 60 17.74 -1.14 5.81
CA PHE A 60 17.24 -2.51 5.82
C PHE A 60 17.89 -3.39 4.73
N SER A 61 19.18 -3.18 4.46
CA SER A 61 19.99 -4.02 3.56
C SER A 61 19.38 -4.22 2.16
N GLY A 62 18.74 -3.18 1.61
CA GLY A 62 18.12 -3.21 0.28
C GLY A 62 16.77 -3.93 0.22
N LYS A 63 16.17 -4.35 1.35
CA LYS A 63 14.80 -4.87 1.38
C LYS A 63 13.84 -3.79 0.94
N HIS A 64 12.89 -4.14 0.06
CA HIS A 64 11.92 -3.19 -0.42
C HIS A 64 10.97 -2.74 0.68
N VAL A 65 10.79 -1.42 0.82
CA VAL A 65 9.89 -0.81 1.81
C VAL A 65 8.71 -0.17 1.09
N VAL A 66 7.49 -0.48 1.54
CA VAL A 66 6.25 0.05 0.97
C VAL A 66 5.34 0.59 2.07
N PHE A 67 4.72 1.74 1.82
CA PHE A 67 3.75 2.36 2.72
C PHE A 67 2.33 2.06 2.27
N ILE A 68 1.46 1.66 3.20
CA ILE A 68 0.06 1.36 2.92
C ILE A 68 -0.80 2.03 3.99
N ALA A 69 -1.90 2.66 3.62
CA ALA A 69 -2.84 3.17 4.61
C ALA A 69 -3.57 2.03 5.33
N GLN A 70 -3.67 2.13 6.65
CA GLN A 70 -4.48 1.25 7.47
C GLN A 70 -5.97 1.58 7.29
N ARG A 71 -6.60 0.95 6.29
CA ARG A 71 -8.02 1.16 5.96
C ARG A 71 -8.90 0.11 6.64
N ARG A 72 -10.04 0.54 7.21
CA ARG A 72 -11.02 -0.36 7.82
C ARG A 72 -12.08 -0.80 6.80
N ILE A 73 -12.13 -2.09 6.51
CA ILE A 73 -13.22 -2.71 5.73
C ILE A 73 -14.39 -2.98 6.69
N LEU A 74 -15.55 -2.41 6.41
CA LEU A 74 -16.79 -2.78 7.09
C LEU A 74 -17.43 -3.98 6.40
N PRO A 75 -18.10 -4.91 7.10
CA PRO A 75 -18.81 -6.01 6.45
C PRO A 75 -19.99 -5.50 5.61
N LYS A 76 -20.34 -6.25 4.55
CA LYS A 76 -21.54 -5.95 3.75
C LYS A 76 -22.77 -6.21 4.62
N PRO A 77 -23.69 -5.24 4.79
CA PRO A 77 -24.92 -5.49 5.52
C PRO A 77 -25.77 -6.50 4.75
N THR A 78 -26.10 -7.62 5.39
CA THR A 78 -27.04 -8.64 4.89
C THR A 78 -28.26 -8.68 5.81
N ARG A 79 -29.37 -9.28 5.35
CA ARG A 79 -30.60 -9.42 6.16
C ARG A 79 -30.37 -10.12 7.51
N LYS A 80 -29.36 -11.01 7.59
CA LYS A 80 -28.98 -11.78 8.79
C LYS A 80 -27.77 -11.19 9.55
N SER A 81 -27.43 -9.92 9.32
CA SER A 81 -26.29 -9.28 10.02
C SER A 81 -26.55 -9.22 11.53
N ARG A 82 -25.70 -9.88 12.34
CA ARG A 82 -25.75 -9.81 13.81
C ARG A 82 -25.65 -8.37 14.32
N THR A 83 -24.83 -7.55 13.66
CA THR A 83 -24.67 -6.15 14.01
C THR A 83 -25.70 -5.33 13.22
N LYS A 84 -26.73 -4.81 13.91
CA LYS A 84 -27.62 -3.79 13.37
C LYS A 84 -26.85 -2.47 13.27
N ASN A 85 -26.38 -2.15 12.06
CA ASN A 85 -25.75 -0.87 11.81
C ASN A 85 -26.84 0.22 11.76
N LYS A 86 -26.82 1.15 12.72
CA LYS A 86 -27.72 2.32 12.73
C LYS A 86 -27.41 3.28 11.57
N GLN A 87 -26.15 3.34 11.14
CA GLN A 87 -25.67 4.21 10.08
C GLN A 87 -25.37 3.44 8.78
N LYS A 88 -25.62 4.07 7.64
CA LYS A 88 -25.28 3.53 6.32
C LYS A 88 -23.76 3.30 6.19
N ARG A 89 -23.36 2.13 5.66
CA ARG A 89 -21.97 1.82 5.34
C ARG A 89 -21.43 2.78 4.27
N PRO A 90 -20.35 3.53 4.52
CA PRO A 90 -19.72 4.38 3.52
C PRO A 90 -19.09 3.56 2.39
N ARG A 91 -19.13 4.07 1.14
CA ARG A 91 -18.50 3.42 -0.02
C ARG A 91 -16.98 3.25 0.15
N SER A 92 -16.32 4.22 0.78
CA SER A 92 -14.88 4.19 1.10
C SER A 92 -14.47 3.05 2.05
N ARG A 93 -15.41 2.48 2.79
CA ARG A 93 -15.18 1.34 3.70
C ARG A 93 -15.68 0.01 3.14
N THR A 94 -15.75 -0.08 1.81
CA THR A 94 -16.07 -1.33 1.11
C THR A 94 -14.80 -2.11 0.76
N LEU A 95 -14.92 -3.44 0.66
CA LEU A 95 -13.77 -4.31 0.33
C LEU A 95 -13.15 -3.90 -1.01
N THR A 96 -13.99 -3.69 -2.04
CA THR A 96 -13.54 -3.29 -3.37
C THR A 96 -12.81 -1.95 -3.35
N ALA A 97 -13.42 -0.91 -2.75
CA ALA A 97 -12.79 0.41 -2.67
C ALA A 97 -11.47 0.40 -1.87
N VAL A 98 -11.40 -0.42 -0.82
CA VAL A 98 -10.16 -0.56 -0.04
C VAL A 98 -9.08 -1.29 -0.84
N HIS A 99 -9.43 -2.33 -1.60
CA HIS A 99 -8.48 -3.04 -2.46
C HIS A 99 -7.92 -2.14 -3.57
N ASP A 100 -8.78 -1.31 -4.18
CA ASP A 100 -8.35 -0.33 -5.18
C ASP A 100 -7.41 0.71 -4.56
N ALA A 101 -7.75 1.23 -3.39
CA ALA A 101 -6.90 2.21 -2.69
C ALA A 101 -5.58 1.61 -2.16
N ILE A 102 -5.54 0.31 -1.84
CA ILE A 102 -4.28 -0.39 -1.51
C ILE A 102 -3.39 -0.44 -2.76
N LEU A 103 -3.93 -0.71 -3.95
CA LEU A 103 -3.13 -0.72 -5.18
C LEU A 103 -2.49 0.64 -5.44
N GLU A 104 -3.24 1.73 -5.28
CA GLU A 104 -2.73 3.10 -5.46
C GLU A 104 -1.58 3.42 -4.50
N ASP A 105 -1.71 3.07 -3.22
CA ASP A 105 -0.64 3.31 -2.24
C ASP A 105 0.63 2.52 -2.57
N LEU A 106 0.48 1.28 -3.04
CA LEU A 106 1.60 0.40 -3.36
C LEU A 106 2.48 0.94 -4.48
N VAL A 107 1.88 1.59 -5.47
CA VAL A 107 2.58 1.98 -6.71
C VAL A 107 3.13 3.41 -6.68
N PHE A 108 2.86 4.17 -5.61
CA PHE A 108 3.45 5.49 -5.41
C PHE A 108 4.99 5.42 -5.51
N PRO A 109 5.66 6.28 -6.31
CA PRO A 109 5.19 7.56 -6.86
C PRO A 109 4.51 7.50 -8.24
N SER A 110 4.41 6.32 -8.87
CA SER A 110 3.73 6.20 -10.16
C SER A 110 2.21 6.18 -9.97
N GLU A 111 1.48 6.77 -10.91
CA GLU A 111 0.02 6.75 -10.94
C GLU A 111 -0.50 5.61 -11.83
N ILE A 112 -1.69 5.11 -11.50
CA ILE A 112 -2.36 4.08 -12.31
C ILE A 112 -3.11 4.78 -13.44
N VAL A 113 -2.62 4.63 -14.66
CA VAL A 113 -3.25 5.17 -15.88
C VAL A 113 -4.42 4.30 -16.34
N GLY A 114 -4.35 2.99 -16.06
CA GLY A 114 -5.38 2.07 -16.49
C GLY A 114 -5.39 0.77 -15.70
N LYS A 115 -6.56 0.15 -15.63
CA LYS A 115 -6.75 -1.14 -14.97
C LYS A 115 -7.61 -2.05 -15.85
N ARG A 116 -7.08 -3.23 -16.18
CA ARG A 116 -7.79 -4.26 -16.95
C ARG A 116 -7.84 -5.54 -16.13
N ILE A 117 -9.00 -6.16 -16.04
CA ILE A 117 -9.18 -7.45 -15.37
C ILE A 117 -9.45 -8.48 -16.45
N ARG A 118 -8.51 -9.41 -16.63
CA ARG A 118 -8.70 -10.56 -17.53
C ARG A 118 -9.22 -11.73 -16.71
N VAL A 119 -10.39 -12.24 -17.08
CA VAL A 119 -10.91 -13.50 -16.55
C VAL A 119 -10.46 -14.63 -17.47
N LYS A 120 -9.84 -15.67 -16.90
CA LYS A 120 -9.39 -16.86 -17.63
C LYS A 120 -10.49 -17.94 -17.63
N LEU A 121 -10.30 -18.97 -18.46
CA LEU A 121 -11.26 -20.09 -18.58
C LEU A 121 -11.42 -20.89 -17.27
N ASP A 122 -10.38 -20.95 -16.45
CA ASP A 122 -10.39 -21.55 -15.11
C ASP A 122 -11.11 -20.69 -14.06
N GLY A 123 -11.69 -19.55 -14.46
CA GLY A 123 -12.32 -18.58 -13.57
C GLY A 123 -11.34 -17.68 -12.80
N SER A 124 -10.02 -17.90 -12.95
CA SER A 124 -9.01 -17.05 -12.30
C SER A 124 -9.01 -15.65 -12.90
N ARG A 125 -8.73 -14.65 -12.06
CA ARG A 125 -8.70 -13.23 -12.45
C ARG A 125 -7.27 -12.70 -12.41
N LEU A 126 -6.82 -12.14 -13.52
CA LEU A 126 -5.53 -11.46 -13.62
C LEU A 126 -5.78 -9.95 -13.77
N ILE A 127 -5.30 -9.19 -12.81
CA ILE A 127 -5.39 -7.73 -12.81
C ILE A 127 -4.13 -7.18 -13.50
N LYS A 128 -4.31 -6.56 -14.66
CA LYS A 128 -3.27 -5.81 -15.37
C LYS A 128 -3.40 -4.33 -14.99
N VAL A 129 -2.42 -3.83 -14.26
CA VAL A 129 -2.33 -2.42 -13.87
C VAL A 129 -1.34 -1.74 -14.81
N HIS A 130 -1.79 -0.69 -15.47
CA HIS A 130 -0.97 0.16 -16.32
C HIS A 130 -0.51 1.35 -15.49
N LEU A 131 0.81 1.46 -15.33
CA LEU A 131 1.46 2.53 -14.60
C LEU A 131 1.92 3.64 -15.55
N ASP A 132 2.02 4.85 -15.03
CA ASP A 132 2.56 5.98 -15.79
C ASP A 132 4.04 5.74 -16.16
N LYS A 133 4.36 6.00 -17.43
CA LYS A 133 5.66 5.74 -18.03
C LYS A 133 6.73 6.73 -17.54
N ALA A 134 6.34 7.93 -17.10
CA ALA A 134 7.30 8.92 -16.61
C ALA A 134 8.09 8.44 -15.36
N GLN A 135 7.48 7.57 -14.55
CA GLN A 135 8.08 7.05 -13.32
C GLN A 135 8.64 5.62 -13.46
N GLN A 136 8.80 5.12 -14.69
CA GLN A 136 9.22 3.75 -14.97
C GLN A 136 10.50 3.35 -14.21
N ASN A 137 11.56 4.16 -14.29
CA ASN A 137 12.86 3.87 -13.67
C ASN A 137 12.77 3.68 -12.14
N ASN A 138 11.85 4.39 -11.49
CA ASN A 138 11.68 4.36 -10.03
C ASN A 138 10.87 3.14 -9.55
N VAL A 139 10.01 2.60 -10.40
CA VAL A 139 9.02 1.57 -10.00
C VAL A 139 9.33 0.19 -10.58
N GLU A 140 9.96 0.11 -11.75
CA GLU A 140 10.16 -1.12 -12.50
C GLU A 140 10.82 -2.24 -11.67
N HIS A 141 11.85 -1.90 -10.90
CA HIS A 141 12.55 -2.86 -10.05
C HIS A 141 11.74 -3.36 -8.84
N LYS A 142 10.58 -2.74 -8.52
CA LYS A 142 9.71 -3.11 -7.40
C LYS A 142 8.41 -3.82 -7.82
N VAL A 143 8.13 -3.95 -9.12
CA VAL A 143 6.86 -4.50 -9.64
C VAL A 143 6.59 -5.92 -9.11
N VAL A 144 7.62 -6.77 -9.05
CA VAL A 144 7.50 -8.14 -8.52
C VAL A 144 7.10 -8.12 -7.04
N THR A 145 7.70 -7.21 -6.27
CA THR A 145 7.39 -7.00 -4.85
C THR A 145 5.94 -6.56 -4.67
N PHE A 146 5.48 -5.58 -5.46
CA PHE A 146 4.11 -5.08 -5.37
C PHE A 146 3.08 -6.16 -5.63
N SER A 147 3.32 -7.03 -6.63
CA SER A 147 2.46 -8.19 -6.89
C SER A 147 2.38 -9.12 -5.68
N GLY A 148 3.51 -9.44 -5.06
CA GLY A 148 3.57 -10.29 -3.86
C GLY A 148 2.86 -9.67 -2.65
N VAL A 149 3.09 -8.38 -2.39
CA VAL A 149 2.45 -7.62 -1.31
C VAL A 149 0.94 -7.62 -1.50
N TYR A 150 0.46 -7.24 -2.69
CA TYR A 150 -0.96 -7.14 -2.98
C TYR A 150 -1.67 -8.49 -2.84
N LYS A 151 -1.06 -9.56 -3.36
CA LYS A 151 -1.58 -10.93 -3.22
C LYS A 151 -1.67 -11.36 -1.75
N LYS A 152 -0.68 -11.02 -0.92
CA LYS A 152 -0.69 -11.39 0.50
C LYS A 152 -1.75 -10.66 1.31
N LEU A 153 -2.05 -9.41 0.94
CA LEU A 153 -3.04 -8.57 1.64
C LEU A 153 -4.47 -8.82 1.17
N THR A 154 -4.67 -9.13 -0.11
CA THR A 154 -6.01 -9.19 -0.71
C THR A 154 -6.48 -10.59 -1.12
N GLY A 155 -5.56 -11.56 -1.19
CA GLY A 155 -5.81 -12.92 -1.69
C GLY A 155 -5.67 -13.01 -3.21
#